data_AF-A0AAV8ZJW1-F1
#
_entry.id   AF-A0AAV8ZJW1-F1
#
_cell.length_a   1.000
_cell.length_b   1.000
_cell.length_c   1.000
_cell.angle_alpha   90.00
_cell.angle_beta   90.00
_cell.angle_gamma   90.00
#
_symmetry.space_group_name_H-M   'P 1'
#
loop_
_entity.id
_entity.type
_entity.pdbx_description
1 polymer ?
#
loop_
_entity_poly.entity_id
_entity_poly.type
_entity_poly.pdbx_seq_one_letter_code
_entity_poly.pdbx_strand_id
1 'polypeptide(L)'
;MIIITPKVSIYVNIKMNTDFLSLIPSALTIIYATYGSWFLIKEIFCSIIPFTILFTAIIVVTLHFIRVPAPDAAAVEAVVGKEPHLESNASDYIMKTVAHRGAGLDAPENSLEAFKLCNEKGCDAIEFDVTLTSDGIPIVFHDSTLERMTDLNLVINDTKWEELTNIDISMKHSLKDRFTNTNIPTLDQAVAQMLACGQRMFIDIKDNNAKVTDSLLMEDILKWRKKGVRVIVWSVNSPTEKQYIARSLKITYLTDTLIGECTAHAVPS
;
A
#
# COMPACT_ATOMS: atom_id res chain seq x y z
N MET A 1 84.14 -58.05 -62.30
CA MET A 1 83.64 -56.74 -62.76
C MET A 1 82.60 -56.27 -61.76
N ILE A 2 82.91 -55.22 -60.99
CA ILE A 2 82.05 -54.66 -59.95
C ILE A 2 80.90 -53.90 -60.62
N ILE A 3 79.64 -54.25 -60.34
CA ILE A 3 78.48 -53.35 -60.37
C ILE A 3 77.44 -53.90 -59.36
N ILE A 4 77.57 -53.57 -58.07
CA ILE A 4 76.73 -52.63 -57.31
C ILE A 4 75.22 -52.75 -57.62
N THR A 5 74.48 -53.25 -56.64
CA THR A 5 73.01 -53.31 -56.54
C THR A 5 72.33 -51.93 -56.61
N PRO A 6 71.13 -51.78 -57.21
CA PRO A 6 70.23 -50.71 -56.85
C PRO A 6 69.19 -51.18 -55.83
N LYS A 7 69.18 -50.53 -54.66
CA LYS A 7 68.03 -50.47 -53.74
C LYS A 7 66.82 -49.97 -54.51
N VAL A 8 65.74 -50.74 -54.56
CA VAL A 8 64.44 -50.24 -55.01
C VAL A 8 63.79 -49.53 -53.82
N SER A 9 63.85 -48.20 -53.83
CA SER A 9 63.09 -47.36 -52.90
C SER A 9 61.69 -47.13 -53.48
N ILE A 10 60.66 -47.70 -52.85
CA ILE A 10 59.26 -47.44 -53.19
C ILE A 10 58.88 -46.09 -52.57
N TYR A 11 58.81 -45.04 -53.39
CA TYR A 11 58.25 -43.76 -52.97
C TYR A 11 56.73 -43.81 -53.09
N VAL A 12 56.03 -43.99 -51.97
CA VAL A 12 54.58 -43.76 -51.90
C VAL A 12 54.38 -42.24 -51.87
N ASN A 13 54.09 -41.65 -53.03
CA ASN A 13 53.76 -40.23 -53.14
C ASN A 13 52.31 -40.02 -52.68
N ILE A 14 52.12 -39.78 -51.38
CA ILE A 14 50.80 -39.41 -50.83
C ILE A 14 50.56 -37.95 -51.22
N LYS A 15 49.89 -37.75 -52.37
CA LYS A 15 49.42 -36.44 -52.80
C LYS A 15 48.22 -36.07 -51.92
N MET A 16 48.45 -35.45 -50.75
CA MET A 16 47.37 -34.87 -49.97
C MET A 16 46.68 -33.78 -50.79
N ASN A 17 45.36 -33.87 -50.92
CA ASN A 17 44.57 -32.89 -51.67
C ASN A 17 44.73 -31.51 -51.01
N THR A 18 45.15 -30.51 -51.78
CA THR A 18 45.37 -29.14 -51.30
C THR A 18 44.09 -28.52 -50.72
N ASP A 19 42.93 -28.99 -51.18
CA ASP A 19 41.62 -28.57 -50.67
C ASP A 19 41.35 -29.09 -49.25
N PHE A 20 41.94 -30.22 -48.86
CA PHE A 20 41.80 -30.74 -47.49
C PHE A 20 42.62 -29.93 -46.49
N LEU A 21 43.82 -29.47 -46.90
CA LEU A 21 44.70 -28.66 -46.06
C LEU A 21 44.13 -27.25 -45.80
N SER A 22 43.33 -26.70 -46.72
CA SER A 22 42.65 -25.41 -46.54
C SER A 22 41.43 -25.47 -45.60
N LEU A 23 40.86 -26.67 -45.36
CA LEU A 23 39.79 -26.88 -44.38
C LEU A 23 40.27 -26.93 -42.92
N ILE A 24 41.55 -27.26 -42.69
CA ILE A 24 42.11 -27.43 -41.33
C ILE A 24 42.00 -26.15 -40.49
N PRO A 25 42.36 -24.94 -40.98
CA PRO A 25 42.18 -23.70 -40.23
C PRO A 25 40.71 -23.39 -39.89
N SER A 26 39.78 -23.70 -40.80
CA SER A 26 38.35 -23.49 -40.58
C SER A 26 37.79 -24.46 -39.52
N ALA A 27 38.19 -25.73 -39.55
CA ALA A 27 37.80 -26.72 -38.55
C ALA A 27 38.36 -26.39 -37.16
N LEU A 28 39.64 -25.98 -37.07
CA LEU A 28 40.24 -25.50 -35.83
C LEU A 28 39.52 -24.28 -35.29
N THR A 29 39.17 -23.31 -36.14
CA THR A 29 38.42 -22.12 -35.73
C THR A 29 37.05 -22.48 -35.15
N ILE A 30 36.33 -23.42 -35.77
CA ILE A 30 35.04 -23.91 -35.26
C ILE A 30 35.21 -24.61 -33.90
N ILE A 31 36.24 -25.44 -33.74
CA ILE A 31 36.53 -26.11 -32.47
C ILE A 31 36.87 -25.09 -31.37
N TYR A 32 37.71 -24.10 -31.67
CA TYR A 32 38.04 -23.03 -30.71
C TYR A 32 36.83 -22.17 -30.37
N ALA A 33 35.99 -21.83 -31.35
CA ALA A 33 34.77 -21.05 -31.11
C ALA A 33 33.78 -21.84 -30.25
N THR A 34 33.53 -23.11 -30.57
CA THR A 34 32.60 -23.96 -29.79
C THR A 34 33.10 -24.23 -28.38
N TYR A 35 34.39 -24.54 -28.20
CA TYR A 35 35.00 -24.73 -26.88
C TYR A 35 35.03 -23.43 -26.08
N GLY A 36 35.37 -22.30 -26.72
CA GLY A 36 35.40 -20.98 -26.10
C GLY A 36 34.02 -20.52 -25.65
N SER A 37 32.99 -20.71 -26.49
CA SER A 37 31.60 -20.42 -26.12
C SER A 37 31.11 -21.32 -24.97
N TRP A 38 31.42 -22.62 -25.02
CA TRP A 38 31.08 -23.54 -23.92
C TRP A 38 31.76 -23.16 -22.61
N PHE A 39 33.05 -22.83 -22.65
CA PHE A 39 33.81 -22.38 -21.48
C PHE A 39 33.24 -21.08 -20.90
N LEU A 40 32.95 -20.09 -21.75
CA LEU A 40 32.36 -18.82 -21.32
C LEU A 40 30.97 -19.02 -20.68
N ILE A 41 30.11 -19.83 -21.30
CA ILE A 41 28.79 -20.18 -20.74
C ILE A 41 28.96 -20.85 -19.39
N LYS A 42 29.84 -21.85 -19.27
CA LYS A 42 30.09 -22.54 -18.01
C LYS A 42 30.55 -21.57 -16.92
N GLU A 43 31.51 -20.70 -17.20
CA GLU A 43 32.04 -19.74 -16.21
C GLU A 43 31.00 -18.71 -15.79
N ILE A 44 30.18 -18.21 -16.73
CA ILE A 44 29.05 -17.31 -16.44
C ILE A 44 28.06 -18.00 -15.50
N PHE A 45 27.63 -19.23 -15.80
CA PHE A 45 26.66 -19.95 -14.97
C PHE A 45 27.24 -20.35 -13.61
N CYS A 46 28.47 -20.86 -13.57
CA CYS A 46 29.14 -21.27 -12.33
C CYS A 46 29.49 -20.08 -11.42
N SER A 47 29.72 -18.90 -11.98
CA SER A 47 30.02 -17.71 -11.18
C SER A 47 28.75 -16.95 -10.80
N ILE A 48 27.90 -16.60 -11.77
CA ILE A 48 26.77 -15.68 -11.51
C ILE A 48 25.68 -16.33 -10.66
N ILE A 49 25.37 -17.62 -10.86
CA ILE A 49 24.27 -18.26 -10.13
C ILE A 49 24.55 -18.34 -8.61
N PRO A 50 25.71 -18.81 -8.14
CA PRO A 50 26.00 -18.81 -6.71
C PRO A 50 26.01 -17.42 -6.08
N PHE A 51 26.55 -16.41 -6.78
CA PHE A 51 26.56 -15.03 -6.26
C PHE A 51 25.16 -14.41 -6.21
N THR A 52 24.30 -14.68 -7.20
CA THR A 52 22.91 -14.21 -7.18
C THR A 52 22.11 -14.87 -6.07
N ILE A 53 22.23 -16.19 -5.88
CA ILE A 53 21.59 -16.90 -4.76
C ILE A 53 22.07 -16.33 -3.41
N LEU A 54 23.38 -16.15 -3.25
CA LEU A 54 23.96 -15.61 -2.03
C LEU A 54 23.48 -14.18 -1.77
N PHE A 55 23.46 -13.33 -2.80
CA PHE A 55 22.98 -11.95 -2.69
C PHE A 55 21.49 -11.89 -2.33
N THR A 56 20.65 -12.71 -2.96
CA THR A 56 19.23 -12.83 -2.61
C THR A 56 19.06 -13.32 -1.18
N ALA A 57 19.84 -14.32 -0.73
CA ALA A 57 19.79 -14.80 0.65
C ALA A 57 20.18 -13.72 1.66
N ILE A 58 21.25 -12.95 1.38
CA ILE A 58 21.66 -11.81 2.21
C ILE A 58 20.56 -10.77 2.28
N ILE A 59 19.93 -10.40 1.15
CA ILE A 59 18.79 -9.48 1.13
C ILE A 59 17.65 -10.01 2.00
N VAL A 60 17.24 -11.27 1.85
CA VAL A 60 16.13 -11.86 2.61
C VAL A 60 16.43 -11.88 4.11
N VAL A 61 17.65 -12.27 4.50
CA VAL A 61 18.08 -12.26 5.91
C VAL A 61 18.11 -10.84 6.46
N THR A 62 18.62 -9.89 5.69
CA THR A 62 18.67 -8.48 6.07
C THR A 62 17.27 -7.91 6.25
N LEU A 63 16.36 -8.19 5.31
CA LEU A 63 14.95 -7.82 5.42
C LEU A 63 14.27 -8.48 6.61
N HIS A 64 14.64 -9.71 6.98
CA HIS A 64 14.13 -10.38 8.17
C HIS A 64 14.55 -9.66 9.46
N PHE A 65 15.78 -9.18 9.55
CA PHE A 65 16.27 -8.42 10.71
C PHE A 65 15.78 -6.97 10.76
N ILE A 66 15.50 -6.35 9.62
CA ILE A 66 14.91 -5.00 9.53
C ILE A 66 13.38 -5.03 9.71
N ARG A 67 12.75 -6.21 9.59
CA ARG A 67 11.30 -6.34 9.65
C ARG A 67 10.77 -5.81 10.97
N VAL A 68 9.77 -4.95 10.87
CA VAL A 68 8.98 -4.49 12.02
C VAL A 68 8.38 -5.71 12.72
N PRO A 69 8.53 -5.84 14.06
CA PRO A 69 7.92 -6.94 14.80
C PRO A 69 6.41 -6.96 14.56
N ALA A 70 5.84 -8.15 14.47
CA ALA A 70 4.39 -8.29 14.32
C ALA A 70 3.68 -7.60 15.49
N PRO A 71 2.56 -6.89 15.23
CA PRO A 71 1.75 -6.29 16.28
C PRO A 71 1.20 -7.36 17.23
N ASP A 72 0.87 -6.96 18.46
CA ASP A 72 0.30 -7.85 19.48
C ASP A 72 -0.99 -8.53 18.97
N ALA A 73 -1.06 -9.86 19.09
CA ALA A 73 -2.15 -10.65 18.54
C ALA A 73 -3.52 -10.25 19.12
N ALA A 74 -3.58 -9.88 20.40
CA ALA A 74 -4.81 -9.42 21.03
C ALA A 74 -5.27 -8.06 20.49
N ALA A 75 -4.33 -7.15 20.19
CA ALA A 75 -4.65 -5.88 19.54
C ALA A 75 -5.15 -6.08 18.10
N VAL A 76 -4.52 -6.99 17.35
CA VAL A 76 -4.97 -7.35 15.99
C VAL A 76 -6.38 -7.94 16.03
N GLU A 77 -6.66 -8.90 16.93
CA GLU A 77 -7.99 -9.51 17.03
C GLU A 77 -9.06 -8.48 17.45
N ALA A 78 -8.73 -7.56 18.35
CA ALA A 78 -9.66 -6.50 18.76
C ALA A 78 -10.04 -5.55 17.62
N VAL A 79 -9.11 -5.31 16.68
CA VAL A 79 -9.27 -4.41 15.53
C VAL A 79 -9.85 -5.14 14.32
N VAL A 80 -9.11 -6.15 13.84
CA VAL A 80 -9.36 -6.87 12.60
C VAL A 80 -10.40 -7.98 12.78
N GLY A 81 -10.55 -8.48 14.00
CA GLY A 81 -11.28 -9.72 14.28
C GLY A 81 -10.35 -10.93 14.23
N LYS A 82 -10.91 -12.13 14.47
CA LYS A 82 -10.16 -13.38 14.38
C LYS A 82 -9.67 -13.61 12.95
N GLU A 83 -8.49 -14.23 12.81
CA GLU A 83 -8.03 -14.64 11.49
C GLU A 83 -9.04 -15.61 10.85
N PRO A 84 -9.34 -15.46 9.55
CA PRO A 84 -10.12 -16.44 8.83
C PRO A 84 -9.35 -17.76 8.75
N HIS A 85 -9.61 -18.70 9.67
CA HIS A 85 -9.31 -20.09 9.42
C HIS A 85 -10.31 -20.64 8.39
N LEU A 86 -9.85 -21.53 7.50
CA LEU A 86 -10.65 -22.18 6.45
C LEU A 86 -11.91 -22.89 6.98
N GLU A 87 -12.02 -23.09 8.29
CA GLU A 87 -13.19 -23.59 9.00
C GLU A 87 -13.70 -22.54 10.00
N SER A 88 -14.30 -21.45 9.51
CA SER A 88 -15.01 -20.52 10.38
C SER A 88 -16.42 -21.04 10.66
N ASN A 89 -16.79 -21.25 11.94
CA ASN A 89 -18.19 -21.32 12.33
C ASN A 89 -18.89 -20.01 11.91
N ALA A 90 -20.13 -20.09 11.41
CA ALA A 90 -20.88 -18.96 10.86
C ALA A 90 -21.12 -17.77 11.83
N SER A 91 -20.77 -17.92 13.12
CA SER A 91 -20.88 -16.90 14.16
C SER A 91 -19.64 -16.05 14.38
N ASP A 92 -18.48 -16.41 13.84
CA ASP A 92 -17.25 -15.63 14.01
C ASP A 92 -17.18 -14.50 12.96
N TYR A 93 -17.23 -13.25 13.42
CA TYR A 93 -17.09 -12.08 12.56
C TYR A 93 -15.62 -11.96 12.08
N ILE A 94 -15.43 -11.84 10.78
CA ILE A 94 -14.14 -11.58 10.14
C ILE A 94 -14.26 -10.31 9.30
N MET A 95 -13.48 -9.28 9.61
CA MET A 95 -13.42 -8.08 8.77
C MET A 95 -12.63 -8.40 7.50
N LYS A 96 -13.32 -8.51 6.37
CA LYS A 96 -12.66 -8.84 5.10
C LYS A 96 -12.08 -7.62 4.39
N THR A 97 -12.79 -6.50 4.45
CA THR A 97 -12.48 -5.29 3.69
C THR A 97 -12.87 -4.04 4.48
N VAL A 98 -12.02 -3.01 4.41
CA VAL A 98 -12.34 -1.66 4.86
C VAL A 98 -12.47 -0.79 3.61
N ALA A 99 -13.64 -0.18 3.40
CA ALA A 99 -13.85 0.70 2.25
C ALA A 99 -13.28 2.09 2.53
N HIS A 100 -12.23 2.45 1.79
CA HIS A 100 -11.55 3.74 1.90
C HIS A 100 -12.42 4.88 1.36
N ARG A 101 -12.78 5.82 2.23
CA ARG A 101 -13.77 6.89 2.01
C ARG A 101 -15.14 6.41 1.51
N GLY A 102 -15.51 5.19 1.92
CA GLY A 102 -16.68 4.48 1.41
C GLY A 102 -16.48 3.93 0.00
N ALA A 103 -17.54 3.93 -0.80
CA ALA A 103 -17.53 3.39 -2.16
C ALA A 103 -17.00 4.40 -3.20
N GLY A 104 -15.88 5.08 -2.93
CA GLY A 104 -15.44 6.29 -3.66
C GLY A 104 -15.30 6.20 -5.19
N LEU A 105 -15.23 5.00 -5.77
CA LEU A 105 -15.25 4.80 -7.23
C LEU A 105 -16.67 4.63 -7.80
N ASP A 106 -17.60 4.15 -6.98
CA ASP A 106 -18.97 3.87 -7.37
C ASP A 106 -19.95 4.95 -6.90
N ALA A 107 -19.55 5.79 -5.94
CA ALA A 107 -20.29 6.89 -5.35
C ALA A 107 -19.30 7.99 -4.88
N PRO A 108 -19.72 9.26 -4.77
CA PRO A 108 -18.86 10.34 -4.30
C PRO A 108 -18.23 10.00 -2.95
N GLU A 109 -16.91 10.06 -2.85
CA GLU A 109 -16.19 9.73 -1.61
C GLU A 109 -16.69 10.55 -0.42
N ASN A 110 -16.59 10.00 0.80
CA ASN A 110 -16.98 10.69 2.04
C ASN A 110 -18.44 11.19 2.09
N SER A 111 -19.33 10.59 1.29
CA SER A 111 -20.76 10.89 1.27
C SER A 111 -21.61 9.82 1.96
N LEU A 112 -22.83 10.20 2.34
CA LEU A 112 -23.84 9.27 2.83
C LEU A 112 -24.20 8.21 1.77
N GLU A 113 -24.21 8.58 0.50
CA GLU A 113 -24.45 7.72 -0.64
C GLU A 113 -23.36 6.63 -0.75
N ALA A 114 -22.09 7.01 -0.58
CA ALA A 114 -20.97 6.08 -0.58
C ALA A 114 -21.06 5.07 0.58
N PHE A 115 -21.44 5.51 1.76
CA PHE A 115 -21.57 4.63 2.92
C PHE A 115 -22.76 3.66 2.79
N LYS A 116 -23.90 4.12 2.24
CA LYS A 116 -25.05 3.24 1.92
C LYS A 116 -24.66 2.19 0.89
N LEU A 117 -23.98 2.62 -0.18
CA LEU A 117 -23.56 1.70 -1.24
C LEU A 117 -22.55 0.67 -0.73
N CYS A 118 -21.66 1.05 0.18
CA CYS A 118 -20.81 0.10 0.89
C CYS A 118 -21.62 -0.95 1.64
N ASN A 119 -22.66 -0.56 2.38
CA ASN A 119 -23.53 -1.49 3.08
C ASN A 119 -24.25 -2.44 2.10
N GLU A 120 -24.79 -1.91 1.01
CA GLU A 120 -25.45 -2.71 -0.04
C GLU A 120 -24.51 -3.74 -0.69
N LYS A 121 -23.21 -3.42 -0.79
CA LYS A 121 -22.17 -4.32 -1.29
C LYS A 121 -21.62 -5.28 -0.23
N GLY A 122 -22.15 -5.27 0.99
CA GLY A 122 -21.70 -6.14 2.09
C GLY A 122 -20.37 -5.70 2.72
N CYS A 123 -20.06 -4.41 2.68
CA CYS A 123 -18.89 -3.85 3.34
C CYS A 123 -19.22 -3.49 4.79
N ASP A 124 -18.60 -4.22 5.72
CA ASP A 124 -18.86 -4.10 7.16
C ASP A 124 -18.05 -2.98 7.84
N ALA A 125 -17.05 -2.42 7.15
CA ALA A 125 -16.16 -1.41 7.70
C ALA A 125 -15.82 -0.34 6.67
N ILE A 126 -15.87 0.92 7.08
CA ILE A 126 -15.56 2.08 6.23
C ILE A 126 -14.55 2.94 6.95
N GLU A 127 -13.58 3.41 6.18
CA GLU A 127 -12.72 4.52 6.56
C GLU A 127 -13.27 5.82 5.96
N PHE A 128 -13.15 6.92 6.71
CA PHE A 128 -13.51 8.25 6.24
C PHE A 128 -12.72 9.34 6.97
N ASP A 129 -12.63 10.49 6.32
CA ASP A 129 -11.87 11.64 6.78
C ASP A 129 -12.74 12.64 7.52
N VAL A 130 -12.23 13.22 8.59
CA VAL A 130 -12.88 14.27 9.37
C VAL A 130 -12.03 15.53 9.42
N THR A 131 -12.68 16.66 9.19
CA THR A 131 -12.11 18.00 9.36
C THR A 131 -13.12 18.92 10.03
N LEU A 132 -12.68 20.11 10.46
CA LEU A 132 -13.51 21.13 11.09
C LEU A 132 -13.78 22.30 10.15
N THR A 133 -15.00 22.82 10.19
CA THR A 133 -15.33 24.14 9.63
C THR A 133 -14.75 25.27 10.47
N SER A 134 -14.82 26.52 9.97
CA SER A 134 -14.31 27.69 10.71
C SER A 134 -15.04 27.96 12.04
N ASP A 135 -16.29 27.52 12.14
CA ASP A 135 -17.12 27.54 13.35
C ASP A 135 -16.98 26.27 14.22
N GLY A 136 -16.05 25.38 13.89
CA GLY A 136 -15.70 24.22 14.70
C GLY A 136 -16.66 23.03 14.57
N ILE A 137 -17.47 22.97 13.50
CA ILE A 137 -18.37 21.85 13.25
C ILE A 137 -17.61 20.73 12.53
N PRO A 138 -17.62 19.49 13.07
CA PRO A 138 -16.97 18.36 12.41
C PRO A 138 -17.76 17.86 11.21
N ILE A 139 -17.09 17.81 10.07
CA ILE A 139 -17.63 17.37 8.79
C ILE A 139 -16.78 16.24 8.22
N VAL A 140 -17.39 15.44 7.33
CA VAL A 140 -16.71 14.34 6.66
C VAL A 140 -16.21 14.81 5.30
N PHE A 141 -14.91 15.14 5.22
CA PHE A 141 -14.30 15.63 3.99
C PHE A 141 -12.77 15.49 4.05
N HIS A 142 -12.13 15.16 2.92
CA HIS A 142 -10.70 14.86 2.88
C HIS A 142 -9.82 16.09 2.64
N ASP A 143 -10.14 16.88 1.62
CA ASP A 143 -9.26 17.94 1.15
C ASP A 143 -9.42 19.20 2.00
N SER A 144 -8.40 20.07 2.01
CA SER A 144 -8.51 21.40 2.61
C SER A 144 -9.42 22.35 1.80
N THR A 145 -9.67 22.05 0.53
CA THR A 145 -10.50 22.86 -0.38
C THR A 145 -11.52 22.02 -1.14
N LEU A 146 -12.59 22.66 -1.61
CA LEU A 146 -13.65 21.98 -2.37
C LEU A 146 -13.34 21.75 -3.85
N GLU A 147 -12.20 22.24 -4.34
CA GLU A 147 -11.91 22.36 -5.78
C GLU A 147 -11.86 21.01 -6.50
N ARG A 148 -11.41 19.94 -5.82
CA ARG A 148 -11.30 18.62 -6.46
C ARG A 148 -12.66 18.00 -6.76
N MET A 149 -13.64 18.19 -5.88
CA MET A 149 -14.95 17.54 -5.96
C MET A 149 -16.04 18.44 -6.54
N THR A 150 -15.83 19.76 -6.49
CA THR A 150 -16.81 20.79 -6.88
C THR A 150 -16.17 21.84 -7.79
N ASP A 151 -16.97 22.76 -8.33
CA ASP A 151 -16.46 23.93 -9.08
C ASP A 151 -16.14 25.14 -8.18
N LEU A 152 -16.16 24.96 -6.85
CA LEU A 152 -15.92 26.01 -5.87
C LEU A 152 -14.49 25.96 -5.33
N ASN A 153 -13.87 27.12 -5.17
CA ASN A 153 -12.57 27.29 -4.53
C ASN A 153 -12.75 27.87 -3.13
N LEU A 154 -13.37 27.10 -2.24
CA LEU A 154 -13.52 27.45 -0.82
C LEU A 154 -12.58 26.57 0.02
N VAL A 155 -11.96 27.18 1.02
CA VAL A 155 -11.13 26.50 2.02
C VAL A 155 -12.04 26.10 3.18
N ILE A 156 -12.06 24.82 3.54
CA ILE A 156 -12.96 24.27 4.56
C ILE A 156 -12.78 24.98 5.91
N ASN A 157 -11.54 25.10 6.37
CA ASN A 157 -11.22 25.64 7.68
C ASN A 157 -11.50 27.15 7.81
N ASP A 158 -11.71 27.84 6.69
CA ASP A 158 -12.07 29.27 6.64
C ASP A 158 -13.57 29.49 6.41
N THR A 159 -14.33 28.43 6.11
CA THR A 159 -15.75 28.52 5.74
C THR A 159 -16.65 27.99 6.85
N LYS A 160 -17.76 28.68 7.11
CA LYS A 160 -18.74 28.24 8.11
C LYS A 160 -19.60 27.10 7.60
N TRP A 161 -20.10 26.25 8.50
CA TRP A 161 -20.97 25.12 8.14
C TRP A 161 -22.21 25.51 7.32
N GLU A 162 -22.84 26.63 7.63
CA GLU A 162 -24.05 27.12 6.92
C GLU A 162 -23.79 27.31 5.41
N GLU A 163 -22.59 27.74 5.05
CA GLU A 163 -22.18 27.95 3.65
C GLU A 163 -21.85 26.64 2.93
N LEU A 164 -21.49 25.60 3.67
CA LEU A 164 -21.09 24.28 3.14
C LEU A 164 -22.27 23.30 3.01
N THR A 165 -23.35 23.51 3.77
CA THR A 165 -24.45 22.54 3.95
C THR A 165 -25.12 22.09 2.65
N ASN A 166 -25.19 22.96 1.64
CA ASN A 166 -25.92 22.71 0.40
C ASN A 166 -25.02 22.54 -0.83
N ILE A 167 -23.72 22.27 -0.61
CA ILE A 167 -22.78 22.06 -1.69
C ILE A 167 -22.81 20.60 -2.12
N ASP A 168 -23.13 20.37 -3.39
CA ASP A 168 -23.11 19.04 -4.00
C ASP A 168 -21.68 18.61 -4.31
N ILE A 169 -21.18 17.59 -3.62
CA ILE A 169 -19.83 17.03 -3.82
C ILE A 169 -19.77 15.96 -4.91
N SER A 170 -20.90 15.63 -5.55
CA SER A 170 -20.94 14.70 -6.68
C SER A 170 -20.59 15.35 -8.03
N MET A 171 -20.46 16.68 -8.09
CA MET A 171 -20.36 17.44 -9.35
C MET A 171 -19.27 16.94 -10.32
N LYS A 172 -18.09 16.60 -9.78
CA LYS A 172 -16.94 16.10 -10.56
C LYS A 172 -16.81 14.58 -10.57
N HIS A 173 -17.76 13.85 -9.98
CA HIS A 173 -17.73 12.39 -9.95
C HIS A 173 -18.07 11.80 -11.34
N SER A 174 -17.42 10.69 -11.72
CA SER A 174 -17.60 10.03 -13.02
C SER A 174 -19.03 9.54 -13.26
N LEU A 175 -19.71 9.16 -12.17
CA LEU A 175 -21.09 8.68 -12.17
C LEU A 175 -22.09 9.74 -11.67
N LYS A 176 -21.77 11.04 -11.79
CA LYS A 176 -22.61 12.13 -11.26
C LYS A 176 -24.08 12.03 -11.65
N ASP A 177 -24.43 11.51 -12.82
CA ASP A 177 -25.85 11.42 -13.24
C ASP A 177 -26.68 10.46 -12.37
N ARG A 178 -26.02 9.61 -11.57
CA ARG A 178 -26.67 8.71 -10.59
C ARG A 178 -26.87 9.37 -9.22
N PHE A 179 -26.28 10.54 -9.01
CA PHE A 179 -26.22 11.23 -7.73
C PHE A 179 -26.70 12.66 -7.90
N THR A 180 -27.70 13.06 -7.14
CA THR A 180 -28.21 14.43 -7.17
C THR A 180 -28.31 14.95 -5.75
N ASN A 181 -27.74 16.12 -5.47
CA ASN A 181 -27.72 16.73 -4.14
C ASN A 181 -26.96 15.87 -3.11
N THR A 182 -25.80 15.36 -3.49
CA THR A 182 -24.92 14.66 -2.55
C THR A 182 -24.15 15.70 -1.75
N ASN A 183 -24.67 16.06 -0.59
CA ASN A 183 -24.07 17.11 0.25
C ASN A 183 -22.94 16.55 1.12
N ILE A 184 -22.08 17.45 1.60
CA ILE A 184 -21.07 17.13 2.62
C ILE A 184 -21.81 16.70 3.91
N PRO A 185 -21.55 15.51 4.48
CA PRO A 185 -22.17 15.11 5.73
C PRO A 185 -21.46 15.72 6.94
N THR A 186 -22.22 16.03 7.97
CA THR A 186 -21.63 16.20 9.31
C THR A 186 -21.18 14.85 9.85
N LEU A 187 -20.23 14.87 10.78
CA LEU A 187 -19.77 13.64 11.43
C LEU A 187 -20.90 12.89 12.14
N ASP A 188 -21.81 13.60 12.81
CA ASP A 188 -22.97 13.00 13.47
C ASP A 188 -23.92 12.32 12.46
N GLN A 189 -24.11 12.89 11.26
CA GLN A 189 -24.91 12.27 10.19
C GLN A 189 -24.26 10.99 9.67
N ALA A 190 -22.96 11.03 9.40
CA ALA A 190 -22.20 9.87 8.94
C ALA A 190 -22.24 8.72 9.96
N VAL A 191 -21.95 9.02 11.23
CA VAL A 191 -21.98 8.02 12.31
C VAL A 191 -23.39 7.46 12.52
N ALA A 192 -24.43 8.30 12.51
CA ALA A 192 -25.81 7.83 12.65
C ALA A 192 -26.21 6.86 11.53
N GLN A 193 -25.79 7.14 10.30
CA GLN A 193 -26.06 6.26 9.17
C GLN A 193 -25.31 4.93 9.27
N MET A 194 -24.01 4.98 9.55
CA MET A 194 -23.18 3.78 9.67
C MET A 194 -23.64 2.90 10.83
N LEU A 195 -24.09 3.50 11.92
CA LEU A 195 -24.73 2.80 13.04
C LEU A 195 -26.01 2.09 12.62
N ALA A 196 -26.87 2.74 11.83
CA ALA A 196 -28.10 2.13 11.31
C ALA A 196 -27.80 0.94 10.39
N CYS A 197 -26.66 0.95 9.70
CA CYS A 197 -26.17 -0.14 8.86
C CYS A 197 -25.35 -1.20 9.61
N GLY A 198 -25.04 -1.00 10.90
CA GLY A 198 -24.17 -1.92 11.65
C GLY A 198 -22.69 -1.91 11.21
N GLN A 199 -22.25 -0.83 10.55
CA GLN A 199 -20.91 -0.69 10.00
C GLN A 199 -19.90 -0.22 11.05
N ARG A 200 -18.66 -0.66 10.91
CA ARG A 200 -17.49 -0.21 11.69
C ARG A 200 -16.88 1.02 11.05
N MET A 201 -16.28 1.87 11.90
CA MET A 201 -15.77 3.18 11.52
C MET A 201 -14.28 3.27 11.79
N PHE A 202 -13.52 3.61 10.76
CA PHE A 202 -12.13 4.08 10.87
C PHE A 202 -12.15 5.57 10.56
N ILE A 203 -11.76 6.39 11.53
CA ILE A 203 -11.87 7.84 11.43
C ILE A 203 -10.46 8.41 11.30
N ASP A 204 -10.16 9.03 10.16
CA ASP A 204 -8.92 9.76 9.93
C ASP A 204 -9.14 11.26 10.22
N ILE A 205 -8.35 11.85 11.12
CA ILE A 205 -8.50 13.25 11.52
C ILE A 205 -7.47 14.08 10.74
N LYS A 206 -7.96 14.99 9.87
CA LYS A 206 -7.10 15.77 8.95
C LYS A 206 -6.66 17.14 9.45
N ASP A 207 -7.17 17.61 10.58
CA ASP A 207 -6.86 18.95 11.07
C ASP A 207 -5.57 19.00 11.89
N ASN A 208 -4.73 20.00 11.62
CA ASN A 208 -3.45 20.21 12.26
C ASN A 208 -3.56 20.88 13.64
N ASN A 209 -4.71 21.46 13.98
CA ASN A 209 -4.92 22.10 15.28
C ASN A 209 -5.38 21.09 16.34
N ALA A 210 -4.58 20.04 16.50
CA ALA A 210 -4.88 18.82 17.24
C ALA A 210 -5.55 19.08 18.61
N LYS A 211 -5.17 20.11 19.38
CA LYS A 211 -5.74 20.34 20.72
C LYS A 211 -7.24 20.63 20.74
N VAL A 212 -7.75 21.39 19.77
CA VAL A 212 -9.16 21.79 19.73
C VAL A 212 -9.99 20.68 19.09
N THR A 213 -9.47 20.15 17.98
CA THR A 213 -10.03 19.01 17.25
C THR A 213 -10.12 17.78 18.15
N ASP A 214 -9.06 17.44 18.89
CA ASP A 214 -9.05 16.35 19.85
C ASP A 214 -10.12 16.54 20.92
N SER A 215 -10.24 17.72 21.53
CA SER A 215 -11.17 17.92 22.65
C SER A 215 -12.64 17.77 22.23
N LEU A 216 -13.02 18.33 21.06
CA LEU A 216 -14.37 18.23 20.51
C LEU A 216 -14.69 16.80 20.05
N LEU A 217 -13.77 16.17 19.32
CA LEU A 217 -13.96 14.80 18.83
C LEU A 217 -13.90 13.77 19.96
N MET A 218 -13.16 14.01 21.04
CA MET A 218 -13.08 13.06 22.15
C MET A 218 -14.40 12.90 22.90
N GLU A 219 -15.18 13.96 23.09
CA GLU A 219 -16.51 13.81 23.70
C GLU A 219 -17.43 12.93 22.83
N ASP A 220 -17.41 13.17 21.53
CA ASP A 220 -18.22 12.41 20.57
C ASP A 220 -17.77 10.96 20.43
N ILE A 221 -16.46 10.70 20.39
CA ILE A 221 -15.91 9.34 20.34
C ILE A 221 -16.28 8.57 21.63
N LEU A 222 -16.19 9.20 22.80
CA LEU A 222 -16.60 8.58 24.06
C LEU A 222 -18.11 8.29 24.08
N LYS A 223 -18.92 9.20 23.55
CA LYS A 223 -20.38 9.02 23.37
C LYS A 223 -20.68 7.84 22.45
N TRP A 224 -19.98 7.69 21.33
CA TRP A 224 -20.19 6.56 20.43
C TRP A 224 -19.68 5.24 21.01
N ARG A 225 -18.55 5.24 21.72
CA ARG A 225 -18.06 4.06 22.44
C ARG A 225 -19.08 3.53 23.44
N LYS A 226 -19.74 4.42 24.18
CA LYS A 226 -20.86 4.05 25.08
C LYS A 226 -22.03 3.40 24.33
N LYS A 227 -22.22 3.71 23.06
CA LYS A 227 -23.21 3.10 22.17
C LYS A 227 -22.71 1.81 21.49
N GLY A 228 -21.54 1.29 21.89
CA GLY A 228 -20.95 0.07 21.32
C GLY A 228 -20.18 0.29 20.02
N VAL A 229 -19.97 1.55 19.62
CA VAL A 229 -19.18 1.87 18.42
C VAL A 229 -17.70 1.70 18.72
N ARG A 230 -17.03 0.88 17.90
CA ARG A 230 -15.57 0.83 17.87
C ARG A 230 -15.07 1.88 16.90
N VAL A 231 -14.43 2.90 17.46
CA VAL A 231 -13.73 3.95 16.71
C VAL A 231 -12.24 3.62 16.73
N ILE A 232 -11.62 3.72 15.56
CA ILE A 232 -10.17 3.64 15.39
C ILE A 232 -9.72 4.96 14.80
N VAL A 233 -8.80 5.64 15.47
CA VAL A 233 -8.25 6.92 15.01
C VAL A 233 -7.08 6.64 14.07
N TRP A 234 -7.12 7.14 12.85
CA TRP A 234 -6.00 7.05 11.90
C TRP A 234 -5.14 8.33 11.99
N SER A 235 -3.84 8.18 11.71
CA SER A 235 -2.84 9.22 11.49
C SER A 235 -2.24 9.81 12.77
N VAL A 236 -2.28 9.05 13.85
CA VAL A 236 -1.73 9.43 15.15
C VAL A 236 -0.21 9.31 15.09
N ASN A 237 0.49 10.41 14.80
CA ASN A 237 1.94 10.39 14.55
C ASN A 237 2.75 11.00 15.71
N SER A 238 2.18 11.94 16.46
CA SER A 238 2.87 12.59 17.58
C SER A 238 2.99 11.66 18.80
N PRO A 239 4.15 11.58 19.48
CA PRO A 239 4.29 10.75 20.68
C PRO A 239 3.34 11.15 21.81
N THR A 240 3.01 12.44 21.92
CA THR A 240 2.06 12.95 22.92
C THR A 240 0.65 12.47 22.62
N GLU A 241 0.26 12.51 21.35
CA GLU A 241 -1.05 12.08 20.87
C GLU A 241 -1.23 10.56 21.05
N LYS A 242 -0.20 9.77 20.68
CA LYS A 242 -0.14 8.32 20.94
C LYS A 242 -0.35 8.00 22.42
N GLN A 243 0.34 8.72 23.32
CA GLN A 243 0.19 8.51 24.75
C GLN A 243 -1.20 8.91 25.26
N TYR A 244 -1.73 10.04 24.80
CA TYR A 244 -3.06 10.53 25.19
C TYR A 244 -4.16 9.56 24.76
N ILE A 245 -4.16 9.13 23.49
CA ILE A 245 -5.15 8.19 22.95
C ILE A 245 -5.04 6.81 23.61
N ALA A 246 -3.82 6.28 23.76
CA ALA A 246 -3.61 4.96 24.35
C ALA A 246 -3.94 4.92 25.85
N ARG A 247 -3.43 5.89 26.63
CA ARG A 247 -3.50 5.84 28.10
C ARG A 247 -4.76 6.48 28.65
N SER A 248 -5.11 7.67 28.16
CA SER A 248 -6.23 8.44 28.70
C SER A 248 -7.54 7.91 28.14
N LEU A 249 -7.62 7.73 26.82
CA LEU A 249 -8.87 7.37 26.15
C LEU A 249 -9.07 5.85 25.99
N LYS A 250 -7.96 5.08 25.98
CA LYS A 250 -7.97 3.63 25.74
C LYS A 250 -8.70 3.30 24.43
N ILE A 251 -8.39 4.06 23.39
CA ILE A 251 -8.88 3.89 22.03
C ILE A 251 -7.74 3.31 21.18
N THR A 252 -8.08 2.46 20.22
CA THR A 252 -7.10 1.95 19.27
C THR A 252 -6.80 2.98 18.19
N TYR A 253 -5.54 3.13 17.81
CA TYR A 253 -5.13 4.04 16.75
C TYR A 253 -4.25 3.35 15.70
N LEU A 254 -4.24 3.91 14.51
CA LEU A 254 -3.30 3.61 13.43
C LEU A 254 -2.27 4.73 13.36
N THR A 255 -1.01 4.36 13.08
CA THR A 255 0.10 5.28 12.96
C THR A 255 0.96 4.90 11.77
N ASP A 256 1.45 5.90 11.04
CA ASP A 256 2.36 5.70 9.91
C ASP A 256 3.81 5.58 10.40
N THR A 257 4.07 5.97 11.65
CA THR A 257 5.41 6.07 12.24
C THR A 257 5.54 5.23 13.50
N LEU A 258 6.54 4.36 13.57
CA LEU A 258 6.83 3.58 14.79
C LEU A 258 7.47 4.44 15.89
N ILE A 259 8.16 5.51 15.49
CA ILE A 259 8.88 6.42 16.35
C ILE A 259 8.17 7.76 16.25
N GLY A 260 7.69 8.29 17.39
CA GLY A 260 7.08 9.61 17.40
C GLY A 260 8.07 10.63 16.87
N GLU A 261 7.70 11.34 15.81
CA GLU A 261 8.57 12.38 15.25
C GLU A 261 8.87 13.41 16.33
N CYS A 262 10.13 13.49 16.76
CA CYS A 262 10.65 14.71 17.37
C CYS A 262 10.63 15.76 16.25
N THR A 263 9.57 16.55 16.18
CA THR A 263 9.59 17.77 15.37
C THR A 263 10.74 18.62 15.91
N ALA A 264 11.85 18.63 15.18
CA ALA A 264 12.88 19.64 15.33
C ALA A 264 12.19 20.99 15.13
N HIS A 265 11.98 21.72 16.23
CA HIS A 265 11.66 23.12 16.16
C HIS A 265 12.78 23.80 15.36
N ALA A 266 12.50 24.13 14.11
CA ALA A 266 13.25 25.15 13.40
C ALA A 266 13.04 26.45 14.18
N VAL A 267 14.02 26.78 15.02
CA VAL A 267 14.16 28.12 15.60
C VAL A 267 14.52 29.04 14.43
N PRO A 268 13.73 30.10 14.13
CA PRO A 268 14.15 31.07 13.15
C PRO A 268 15.31 31.88 13.73
N SER A 269 16.38 31.97 12.93
CA SER A 269 17.51 32.90 13.12
C SER A 269 17.07 34.34 13.00
#